data_AF-A0A5J5KW95-F1
#
_entry.id   AF-A0A5J5KW95-F1
#
_cell.length_a   1.000
_cell.length_b   1.000
_cell.length_c   1.000
_cell.angle_alpha   90.00
_cell.angle_beta   90.00
_cell.angle_gamma   90.00
#
_symmetry.space_group_name_H-M   'P 1'
#
loop_
_entity.id
_entity.type
_entity.pdbx_description
1 polymer ?
#
loop_
_entity_poly.entity_id
_entity_poly.type
_entity_poly.pdbx_seq_one_letter_code
_entity_poly.pdbx_strand_id
1 'polypeptide(L)'
;MSESTAWPSTGPAADPLKLFRAWLADAHARQVAGPRAVVLATTGDDGGPSQRVVILRDVDEHGLIFTSSTTSRKGRELAANPRASMNFYWREVMRQVEVLGRVGQLPPEIADRYFDGRSEAARAVAIVSAQSAPLASEEELRSQCEELRGRAEPLRRPDHQVAYRLVPDCFEFWQWREDEVHRRLRYDRRAGSWSATRLQP
;
A
#
# COMPACT_ATOMS: atom_id res chain seq x y z
N MET A 1 -24.52 0.20 -16.10
CA MET A 1 -23.42 0.54 -15.18
C MET A 1 -23.44 2.05 -14.99
N SER A 2 -23.90 2.57 -13.84
CA SER A 2 -24.03 4.02 -13.69
C SER A 2 -22.64 4.69 -13.66
N GLU A 3 -22.48 5.70 -14.50
CA GLU A 3 -21.42 6.69 -14.44
C GLU A 3 -21.45 7.36 -13.07
N SER A 4 -20.68 6.87 -12.11
CA SER A 4 -20.64 7.50 -10.78
C SER A 4 -19.31 7.22 -10.09
N THR A 5 -18.26 7.78 -10.68
CA THR A 5 -17.28 8.68 -10.02
C THR A 5 -16.66 9.40 -11.20
N ALA A 6 -16.93 10.70 -11.35
CA ALA A 6 -16.59 11.44 -12.55
C ALA A 6 -15.09 11.29 -12.87
N TRP A 7 -14.79 10.63 -13.98
CA TRP A 7 -13.48 10.75 -14.60
C TRP A 7 -13.23 12.25 -14.79
N PRO A 8 -12.13 12.82 -14.29
CA PRO A 8 -11.94 14.26 -14.33
C PRO A 8 -11.97 14.76 -15.78
N SER A 9 -12.92 15.65 -16.08
CA SER A 9 -12.84 16.51 -17.27
C SER A 9 -11.64 17.44 -17.08
N THR A 10 -10.84 17.64 -18.12
CA THR A 10 -9.57 18.37 -18.02
C THR A 10 -9.79 19.81 -17.55
N GLY A 11 -9.25 20.13 -16.37
CA GLY A 11 -9.13 21.46 -15.75
C GLY A 11 -7.82 21.53 -14.94
N PRO A 12 -7.45 22.68 -14.33
CA PRO A 12 -6.16 22.88 -13.66
C PRO A 12 -5.84 21.77 -12.66
N ALA A 13 -4.57 21.35 -12.62
CA ALA A 13 -4.11 20.08 -12.04
C ALA A 13 -4.67 19.83 -10.63
N ALA A 14 -5.76 19.06 -10.58
CA ALA A 14 -6.31 18.58 -9.32
C ALA A 14 -5.25 17.74 -8.60
N ASP A 15 -5.18 17.90 -7.29
CA ASP A 15 -4.33 17.09 -6.43
C ASP A 15 -4.64 15.58 -6.64
N PRO A 16 -3.70 14.78 -7.17
CA PRO A 16 -3.97 13.38 -7.46
C PRO A 16 -4.25 12.56 -6.21
N LEU A 17 -3.80 12.99 -5.02
CA LEU A 17 -4.17 12.35 -3.76
C LEU A 17 -5.67 12.50 -3.49
N LYS A 18 -6.28 13.64 -3.81
CA LYS A 18 -7.73 13.83 -3.67
C LYS A 18 -8.51 12.91 -4.61
N LEU A 19 -8.05 12.78 -5.86
CA LEU A 19 -8.67 11.86 -6.83
C LEU A 19 -8.53 10.40 -6.36
N PHE A 20 -7.35 10.01 -5.90
CA PHE A 20 -7.11 8.67 -5.35
C PHE A 20 -8.03 8.36 -4.16
N ARG A 21 -8.16 9.28 -3.20
CA ARG A 21 -9.09 9.11 -2.06
C ARG A 21 -10.53 8.95 -2.50
N ALA A 22 -10.98 9.77 -3.47
CA ALA A 22 -12.33 9.68 -4.00
C ALA A 22 -12.58 8.32 -4.66
N TRP A 23 -11.62 7.83 -5.45
CA TRP A 23 -11.69 6.54 -6.11
C TRP A 23 -11.66 5.36 -5.13
N LEU A 24 -10.81 5.44 -4.09
CA LEU A 24 -10.78 4.44 -3.01
C LEU A 24 -12.09 4.42 -2.20
N ALA A 25 -12.67 5.59 -1.94
CA ALA A 25 -13.97 5.70 -1.26
C ALA A 25 -15.11 5.13 -2.12
N ASP A 26 -15.12 5.40 -3.42
CA ASP A 26 -16.09 4.80 -4.34
C ASP A 26 -15.93 3.27 -4.44
N ALA A 27 -14.69 2.77 -4.54
CA ALA A 27 -14.43 1.33 -4.54
C ALA A 27 -14.98 0.66 -3.27
N HIS A 28 -14.82 1.32 -2.11
CA HIS A 28 -15.42 0.86 -0.86
C HIS A 28 -16.96 0.88 -0.90
N ALA A 29 -17.57 1.99 -1.34
CA ALA A 29 -19.02 2.14 -1.45
C ALA A 29 -19.65 1.11 -2.42
N ARG A 30 -18.92 0.73 -3.46
CA ARG A 30 -19.29 -0.29 -4.45
C ARG A 30 -18.92 -1.72 -4.03
N GLN A 31 -18.48 -1.91 -2.79
CA GLN A 31 -18.17 -3.22 -2.20
C GLN A 31 -17.13 -4.01 -3.01
N VAL A 32 -16.17 -3.32 -3.63
CA VAL A 32 -14.99 -3.96 -4.21
C VAL A 32 -14.33 -4.84 -3.15
N ALA A 33 -13.95 -6.07 -3.52
CA ALA A 33 -13.29 -6.96 -2.58
C ALA A 33 -11.88 -6.45 -2.25
N GLY A 34 -11.63 -6.16 -0.96
CA GLY A 34 -10.31 -5.72 -0.48
C GLY A 34 -9.77 -4.47 -1.18
N PRO A 35 -10.48 -3.32 -1.22
CA PRO A 35 -10.09 -2.17 -2.04
C PRO A 35 -8.77 -1.51 -1.59
N ARG A 36 -8.32 -1.83 -0.37
CA ARG A 36 -7.04 -1.39 0.22
C ARG A 36 -5.89 -2.40 0.03
N ALA A 37 -6.16 -3.58 -0.50
CA ALA A 37 -5.12 -4.53 -0.87
C ALA A 37 -4.42 -4.01 -2.12
N VAL A 38 -3.09 -3.92 -2.06
CA VAL A 38 -2.28 -3.31 -3.12
C VAL A 38 -1.06 -4.17 -3.41
N VAL A 39 -0.73 -4.32 -4.68
CA VAL A 39 0.53 -4.95 -5.08
C VAL A 39 1.64 -3.92 -4.94
N LEU A 40 2.57 -4.17 -4.01
CA LEU A 40 3.76 -3.35 -3.80
C LEU A 40 4.94 -3.99 -4.53
N ALA A 41 5.54 -3.25 -5.46
CA ALA A 41 6.80 -3.59 -6.10
C ALA A 41 7.96 -2.81 -5.44
N THR A 42 9.05 -3.51 -5.15
CA THR A 42 10.32 -2.94 -4.65
C THR A 42 11.48 -3.59 -5.39
N THR A 43 12.66 -2.98 -5.35
CA THR A 43 13.88 -3.46 -6.01
C THR A 43 15.03 -3.38 -5.03
N GLY A 44 15.86 -4.40 -4.94
CA GLY A 44 17.11 -4.36 -4.17
C GLY A 44 18.25 -3.69 -4.94
N ASP A 45 19.46 -3.76 -4.40
CA ASP A 45 20.68 -3.26 -5.05
C ASP A 45 21.09 -4.06 -6.29
N ASP A 46 20.59 -5.30 -6.41
CA ASP A 46 20.76 -6.15 -7.59
C ASP A 46 19.90 -5.69 -8.79
N GLY A 47 19.02 -4.70 -8.59
CA GLY A 47 18.07 -4.23 -9.60
C GLY A 47 16.90 -5.19 -9.86
N GLY A 48 16.84 -6.33 -9.18
CA GLY A 48 15.80 -7.34 -9.34
C GLY A 48 14.48 -6.87 -8.70
N PRO A 49 13.38 -6.73 -9.46
CA PRO A 49 12.09 -6.37 -8.88
C PRO A 49 11.50 -7.55 -8.11
N SER A 50 10.81 -7.25 -7.02
CA SER A 50 9.96 -8.23 -6.34
C SER A 50 8.64 -7.61 -5.90
N GLN A 51 7.60 -8.43 -5.87
CA GLN A 51 6.22 -7.99 -5.68
C GLN A 51 5.52 -8.81 -4.60
N ARG A 52 4.53 -8.22 -3.94
CA ARG A 52 3.65 -8.86 -2.96
C ARG A 52 2.46 -7.96 -2.65
N VAL A 53 1.39 -8.54 -2.11
CA VAL A 53 0.29 -7.77 -1.57
C VAL A 53 0.68 -7.17 -0.21
N VAL A 54 0.34 -5.90 -0.01
CA VAL A 54 0.31 -5.25 1.31
C VAL A 54 -1.05 -4.58 1.51
N ILE A 55 -1.36 -4.19 2.75
CA ILE A 55 -2.60 -3.48 3.06
C ILE A 55 -2.29 -2.01 3.29
N LEU A 56 -2.94 -1.15 2.50
CA LEU A 56 -2.96 0.29 2.73
C LEU A 56 -3.68 0.57 4.05
N ARG A 57 -2.96 1.14 5.01
CA ARG A 57 -3.49 1.49 6.33
C ARG A 57 -4.20 2.84 6.29
N ASP A 58 -3.60 3.80 5.60
CA ASP A 58 -4.14 5.14 5.51
C ASP A 58 -3.57 5.89 4.31
N VAL A 59 -4.17 7.05 4.04
CA VAL A 59 -3.68 8.04 3.10
C VAL A 59 -3.70 9.36 3.85
N ASP A 60 -2.60 10.11 3.86
CA ASP A 60 -2.51 11.47 4.40
C ASP A 60 -2.20 12.49 3.26
N GLU A 61 -1.98 13.75 3.60
CA GLU A 61 -1.65 14.80 2.63
C GLU A 61 -0.28 14.60 1.97
N HIS A 62 0.55 13.70 2.48
CA HIS A 62 1.89 13.43 2.02
C HIS A 62 2.02 12.13 1.22
N GLY A 63 1.13 11.16 1.44
CA GLY A 63 1.19 9.90 0.71
C GLY A 63 0.39 8.74 1.30
N LEU A 64 0.84 7.54 0.93
CA LEU A 64 0.18 6.27 1.21
C LEU A 64 0.92 5.54 2.33
N ILE A 65 0.20 5.17 3.40
CA ILE A 65 0.79 4.55 4.59
C ILE A 65 0.48 3.05 4.61
N PHE A 66 1.50 2.23 4.85
CA PHE A 66 1.37 0.80 5.09
C PHE A 66 2.31 0.36 6.22
N THR A 67 2.09 -0.83 6.78
CA THR A 67 2.93 -1.37 7.87
C THR A 67 3.59 -2.67 7.42
N SER A 68 4.86 -2.88 7.77
CA SER A 68 5.55 -4.14 7.50
C SER A 68 6.74 -4.36 8.44
N SER A 69 7.56 -5.38 8.18
CA SER A 69 8.79 -5.65 8.92
C SER A 69 10.02 -5.12 8.17
N THR A 70 10.94 -4.45 8.88
CA THR A 70 12.27 -4.06 8.36
C THR A 70 13.15 -5.26 8.02
N THR A 71 12.95 -6.40 8.68
CA THR A 71 13.71 -7.63 8.44
C THR A 71 13.21 -8.45 7.25
N SER A 72 12.02 -8.13 6.73
CA SER A 72 11.45 -8.81 5.56
C SER A 72 12.20 -8.46 4.28
N ARG A 73 11.99 -9.25 3.20
CA ARG A 73 12.60 -8.96 1.89
C ARG A 73 12.33 -7.52 1.44
N LYS A 74 11.08 -7.07 1.48
CA LYS A 74 10.72 -5.68 1.11
C LYS A 74 11.35 -4.64 2.04
N GLY A 75 11.48 -4.95 3.32
CA GLY A 75 12.11 -4.04 4.30
C GLY A 75 13.58 -3.81 3.98
N ARG A 76 14.30 -4.90 3.66
CA ARG A 76 15.70 -4.85 3.22
C ARG A 76 15.86 -4.14 1.87
N GLU A 77 15.01 -4.46 0.89
CA GLU A 77 15.02 -3.79 -0.41
C GLU A 77 14.75 -2.28 -0.27
N LEU A 78 13.79 -1.87 0.56
CA LEU A 78 13.48 -0.45 0.80
C LEU A 78 14.58 0.31 1.55
N ALA A 79 15.34 -0.37 2.41
CA ALA A 79 16.50 0.21 3.09
C ALA A 79 17.64 0.50 2.09
N ALA A 80 17.82 -0.37 1.10
CA ALA A 80 18.82 -0.26 0.06
C ALA A 80 18.39 0.75 -1.03
N ASN A 81 17.16 0.63 -1.53
CA ASN A 81 16.57 1.48 -2.55
C ASN A 81 15.14 1.88 -2.16
N PRO A 82 14.90 3.15 -1.79
CA PRO A 82 13.61 3.58 -1.29
C PRO A 82 12.54 3.74 -2.39
N ARG A 83 12.82 3.42 -3.65
CA ARG A 83 11.82 3.53 -4.73
C ARG A 83 10.87 2.33 -4.71
N ALA A 84 9.58 2.61 -4.88
CA ALA A 84 8.55 1.59 -4.96
C ALA A 84 7.42 1.97 -5.92
N SER A 85 6.68 0.97 -6.37
CA SER A 85 5.40 1.11 -7.07
C SER A 85 4.29 0.43 -6.27
N MET A 86 3.12 1.04 -6.22
CA MET A 86 1.89 0.48 -5.69
C MET A 86 0.84 0.39 -6.80
N ASN A 87 0.33 -0.81 -7.08
CA ASN A 87 -0.71 -1.04 -8.07
C ASN A 87 -1.99 -1.54 -7.39
N PHE A 88 -3.05 -0.74 -7.54
CA PHE A 88 -4.41 -1.06 -7.13
C PHE A 88 -5.20 -1.46 -8.37
N TYR A 89 -5.84 -2.62 -8.35
CA TYR A 89 -6.80 -3.01 -9.37
C TYR A 89 -8.13 -3.39 -8.72
N TRP A 90 -9.20 -2.69 -9.11
CA TRP A 90 -10.54 -2.90 -8.61
C TRP A 90 -11.42 -3.43 -9.73
N ARG A 91 -11.48 -4.77 -9.82
CA ARG A 91 -12.15 -5.52 -10.87
C ARG A 91 -13.63 -5.14 -11.03
N GLU A 92 -14.35 -4.95 -9.93
CA GLU A 92 -15.80 -4.70 -9.93
C GLU A 92 -16.16 -3.34 -10.54
N VAL A 93 -15.21 -2.41 -10.59
CA VAL A 93 -15.37 -1.07 -11.20
C VAL A 93 -14.47 -0.86 -12.41
N MET A 94 -13.69 -1.88 -12.79
CA MET A 94 -12.73 -1.87 -13.90
C MET A 94 -11.80 -0.65 -13.87
N ARG A 95 -11.21 -0.38 -12.71
CA ARG A 95 -10.27 0.72 -12.49
C ARG A 95 -8.95 0.20 -11.99
N GLN A 96 -7.89 0.88 -12.41
CA GLN A 96 -6.55 0.68 -11.89
C GLN A 96 -5.95 2.03 -11.46
N VAL A 97 -5.19 2.02 -10.37
CA VAL A 97 -4.34 3.14 -9.97
C VAL A 97 -2.94 2.64 -9.73
N GLU A 98 -1.97 3.20 -10.45
CA GLU A 98 -0.56 3.04 -10.15
C GLU A 98 -0.03 4.27 -9.40
N VAL A 99 0.78 4.05 -8.38
CA VAL A 99 1.45 5.10 -7.61
C VAL A 99 2.92 4.78 -7.53
N LEU A 100 3.76 5.68 -8.04
CA LEU A 100 5.22 5.59 -7.92
C LEU A 100 5.69 6.61 -6.89
N GLY A 101 6.75 6.28 -6.15
CA GLY A 101 7.32 7.22 -5.22
C GLY A 101 8.48 6.68 -4.41
N ARG A 102 8.88 7.47 -3.41
CA ARG A 102 9.89 7.11 -2.42
C ARG A 102 9.22 6.70 -1.12
N VAL A 103 9.72 5.62 -0.51
CA VAL A 103 9.24 5.10 0.76
C VAL A 103 10.19 5.51 1.88
N GLY A 104 9.63 6.02 2.97
CA GLY A 104 10.35 6.31 4.21
C GLY A 104 9.65 5.68 5.41
N GLN A 105 10.42 5.38 6.46
CA GLN A 105 9.85 4.97 7.75
C GLN A 105 9.20 6.18 8.43
N LEU A 106 8.07 5.94 9.10
CA LEU A 106 7.40 6.91 9.95
C LEU A 106 7.89 6.79 11.40
N PRO A 107 7.65 7.83 12.24
CA PRO A 107 7.96 7.76 13.66
C PRO A 107 7.35 6.53 14.35
N PRO A 108 8.04 5.94 15.36
CA PRO A 108 7.60 4.71 16.03
C PRO A 108 6.16 4.77 16.57
N GLU A 109 5.72 5.95 17.03
CA GLU A 109 4.39 6.18 17.61
C GLU A 109 3.26 5.93 16.60
N ILE A 110 3.54 6.13 15.31
CA ILE A 110 2.61 5.81 14.23
C ILE A 110 2.52 4.28 14.05
N ALA A 111 3.66 3.59 14.13
CA ALA A 111 3.72 2.13 14.05
C ALA A 111 3.01 1.48 15.26
N ASP A 112 3.20 2.03 16.47
CA ASP A 112 2.51 1.59 17.69
C ASP A 112 0.99 1.67 17.51
N ARG A 113 0.47 2.80 17.06
CA ARG A 113 -0.97 3.00 16.81
C ARG A 113 -1.56 1.96 15.86
N TYR A 114 -0.89 1.69 14.74
CA TYR A 114 -1.37 0.67 13.79
C TYR A 114 -1.14 -0.75 14.26
N PHE A 115 -0.19 -1.00 15.16
CA PHE A 115 0.02 -2.30 15.78
C PHE A 115 -1.09 -2.59 16.78
N ASP A 116 -1.40 -1.64 17.66
CA ASP A 116 -2.41 -1.75 18.70
C ASP A 116 -3.83 -1.90 18.14
N GLY A 117 -4.10 -1.31 16.97
CA GLY A 117 -5.37 -1.49 16.26
C GLY A 117 -5.56 -2.86 15.60
N ARG A 118 -4.58 -3.76 15.66
CA ARG A 118 -4.71 -5.13 15.10
C ARG A 118 -5.39 -6.06 16.09
N SER A 119 -6.01 -7.12 15.56
CA SER A 119 -6.45 -8.23 16.42
C SER A 119 -5.26 -8.83 17.17
N GLU A 120 -5.53 -9.39 18.35
CA GLU A 120 -4.52 -10.02 19.19
C GLU A 120 -3.75 -11.14 18.44
N ALA A 121 -4.47 -11.95 17.65
CA ALA A 121 -3.85 -12.96 16.78
C ALA A 121 -2.85 -12.34 15.78
N ALA A 122 -3.19 -11.22 15.14
CA ALA A 122 -2.28 -10.57 14.19
C ALA A 122 -1.09 -9.89 14.89
N ARG A 123 -1.27 -9.39 16.12
CA ARG A 123 -0.17 -8.89 16.96
C ARG A 123 0.79 -10.01 17.35
N ALA A 124 0.27 -11.16 17.79
CA ALA A 124 1.07 -12.32 18.15
C ALA A 124 1.92 -12.81 16.96
N VAL A 125 1.32 -13.00 15.78
CA VAL A 125 2.07 -13.38 14.57
C VAL A 125 3.13 -12.36 14.21
N ALA A 126 2.83 -11.06 14.34
CA ALA A 126 3.80 -9.99 14.05
C ALA A 126 4.98 -9.94 15.03
N ILE A 127 4.81 -10.46 16.26
CA ILE A 127 5.88 -10.58 17.27
C ILE A 127 6.73 -11.82 17.01
N VAL A 128 6.08 -12.97 16.82
CA VAL A 128 6.76 -14.28 16.76
C VAL A 128 7.43 -14.51 15.41
N SER A 129 6.81 -14.08 14.31
CA SER A 129 7.31 -14.44 12.98
C SER A 129 8.54 -13.64 12.55
N ALA A 130 9.57 -14.36 12.09
CA ALA A 130 10.64 -13.79 11.28
C ALA A 130 10.17 -13.62 9.82
N GLN A 131 9.41 -12.56 9.54
CA GLN A 131 8.78 -12.36 8.23
C GLN A 131 9.78 -12.53 7.06
N SER A 132 9.45 -13.43 6.13
CA SER A 132 10.26 -13.80 4.95
C SER A 132 11.47 -14.70 5.21
N ALA A 133 11.71 -15.18 6.43
CA ALA A 133 12.62 -16.29 6.68
C ALA A 133 11.96 -17.64 6.29
N PRO A 134 12.75 -18.70 6.03
CA PRO A 134 12.21 -20.05 5.87
C PRO A 134 11.38 -20.47 7.09
N LEU A 135 10.25 -21.13 6.87
CA LEU A 135 9.40 -21.68 7.93
C LEU A 135 9.73 -23.16 8.12
N ALA A 136 10.16 -23.52 9.33
CA ALA A 136 10.45 -24.92 9.67
C ALA A 136 9.16 -25.72 9.95
N SER A 137 8.22 -25.15 10.71
CA SER A 137 6.95 -25.79 11.07
C SER A 137 5.84 -24.75 11.27
N GLU A 138 4.70 -24.96 10.60
CA GLU A 138 3.50 -24.14 10.82
C GLU A 138 2.89 -24.36 12.21
N GLU A 139 2.92 -25.60 12.69
CA GLU A 139 2.38 -25.98 14.00
C GLU A 139 3.16 -25.30 15.12
N GLU A 140 4.49 -25.29 15.03
CA GLU A 140 5.35 -24.63 16.01
C GLU A 140 5.08 -23.12 16.04
N LEU A 141 4.97 -22.46 14.88
CA LEU A 141 4.65 -21.04 14.81
C LEU A 141 3.28 -20.73 15.44
N ARG A 142 2.27 -21.58 15.20
CA ARG A 142 0.94 -21.42 15.81
C ARG A 142 1.00 -21.59 17.33
N SER A 143 1.71 -22.62 17.81
CA SER A 143 1.90 -22.89 19.23
C SER A 143 2.60 -21.72 19.94
N GLN A 144 3.67 -21.18 19.35
CA GLN A 144 4.35 -19.98 19.87
C GLN A 144 3.41 -18.76 19.93
N CYS A 145 2.52 -18.59 18.95
CA CYS A 145 1.52 -17.52 18.97
C CYS A 145 0.42 -17.74 20.02
N GLU A 146 0.06 -18.99 20.33
CA GLU A 146 -0.89 -19.34 21.40
C GLU A 146 -0.27 -19.13 22.77
N GLU A 147 0.95 -19.61 22.97
CA GLU A 147 1.70 -19.43 24.21
C GLU A 147 1.86 -17.94 24.53
N LEU A 148 2.27 -17.13 23.54
CA LEU A 148 2.43 -15.69 23.71
C LEU A 148 1.11 -14.99 24.09
N ARG A 149 -0.04 -15.45 23.58
CA ARG A 149 -1.37 -14.91 23.94
C ARG A 149 -1.86 -15.39 25.31
N GLY A 150 -1.39 -16.53 25.79
CA GLY A 150 -1.71 -17.05 27.12
C GLY A 150 -0.96 -16.35 28.26
N ARG A 151 0.03 -15.50 27.95
CA ARG A 151 0.80 -14.73 28.92
C ARG A 151 0.01 -13.52 29.45
N ALA A 152 0.33 -13.08 30.66
CA ALA A 152 -0.32 -11.91 31.27
C ALA A 152 0.25 -10.58 30.75
N GLU A 153 1.46 -10.61 30.19
CA GLU A 153 2.13 -9.44 29.65
C GLU A 153 1.44 -8.92 28.38
N PRO A 154 1.32 -7.59 28.22
CA PRO A 154 0.73 -7.02 27.01
C PRO A 154 1.62 -7.29 25.80
N LEU A 155 0.99 -7.60 24.66
CA LEU A 155 1.67 -7.71 23.37
C LEU A 155 2.21 -6.34 22.94
N ARG A 156 3.53 -6.17 23.03
CA ARG A 156 4.22 -4.95 22.60
C ARG A 156 4.69 -5.08 21.16
N ARG A 157 4.65 -3.98 20.41
CA ARG A 157 5.21 -3.93 19.05
C ARG A 157 6.73 -4.18 19.13
N PRO A 158 7.28 -5.12 18.35
CA PRO A 158 8.72 -5.27 18.26
C PRO A 158 9.31 -4.20 17.32
N ASP A 159 10.55 -3.78 17.56
CA ASP A 159 11.19 -2.65 16.85
C ASP A 159 11.20 -2.80 15.33
N HIS A 160 11.31 -4.04 14.83
CA HIS A 160 11.33 -4.32 13.40
C HIS A 160 9.97 -4.13 12.72
N GLN A 161 8.85 -4.10 13.46
CA GLN A 161 7.53 -3.82 12.89
C GLN A 161 7.36 -2.30 12.79
N VAL A 162 7.36 -1.78 11.57
CA VAL A 162 7.35 -0.33 11.31
C VAL A 162 6.18 0.09 10.43
N ALA A 163 5.89 1.38 10.44
CA ALA A 163 5.03 2.03 9.47
C ALA A 163 5.89 2.73 8.41
N TYR A 164 5.50 2.57 7.15
CA TYR A 164 6.12 3.18 6.00
C TYR A 164 5.15 4.15 5.33
N ARG A 165 5.66 5.25 4.79
CA ARG A 165 4.93 6.15 3.89
C ARG A 165 5.58 6.13 2.51
N LEU A 166 4.81 5.81 1.48
CA LEU A 166 5.16 6.11 0.10
C LEU A 166 4.73 7.55 -0.20
N VAL A 167 5.70 8.43 -0.44
CA VAL A 167 5.51 9.81 -0.90
C VAL A 167 5.46 9.79 -2.43
N PRO A 168 4.30 10.07 -3.06
CA PRO A 168 4.15 9.91 -4.50
C PRO A 168 4.91 10.97 -5.28
N ASP A 169 5.60 10.55 -6.34
CA ASP A 169 6.10 11.42 -7.41
C ASP A 169 5.31 11.22 -8.71
N CYS A 170 4.52 10.15 -8.81
CA CYS A 170 3.65 9.87 -9.94
C CYS A 170 2.39 9.12 -9.50
N PHE A 171 1.27 9.47 -10.15
CA PHE A 171 0.05 8.65 -10.17
C PHE A 171 -0.34 8.37 -11.61
N GLU A 172 -0.86 7.17 -11.88
CA GLU A 172 -1.58 6.89 -13.11
C GLU A 172 -2.95 6.29 -12.78
N PHE A 173 -4.00 6.92 -13.30
CA PHE A 173 -5.37 6.45 -13.21
C PHE A 173 -5.76 5.83 -14.55
N TRP A 174 -6.28 4.62 -14.50
CA TRP A 174 -6.77 3.88 -15.66
C TRP A 174 -8.23 3.46 -15.44
N GLN A 175 -9.04 3.60 -16.48
CA GLN A 175 -10.45 3.18 -16.49
C GLN A 175 -10.75 2.48 -17.82
N TRP A 176 -11.23 1.25 -17.71
CA TRP A 176 -11.70 0.46 -18.85
C TRP A 176 -12.84 1.17 -19.59
N ARG A 177 -12.92 0.95 -20.91
CA ARG A 177 -13.98 1.43 -21.79
C ARG A 177 -14.32 0.33 -22.80
N GLU A 178 -15.61 0.23 -23.14
CA GLU A 178 -16.15 -0.78 -24.06
C GLU A 178 -15.66 -0.63 -25.51
N ASP A 179 -15.29 0.59 -25.91
CA ASP A 179 -14.71 0.89 -27.22
C ASP A 179 -13.20 0.58 -27.30
N GLU A 180 -12.62 -0.07 -26.29
CA GLU A 180 -11.19 -0.35 -26.11
C GLU A 180 -10.29 0.90 -26.02
N VAL A 181 -10.86 2.10 -26.13
CA VAL A 181 -10.17 3.38 -25.94
C VAL A 181 -10.16 3.72 -24.45
N HIS A 182 -9.42 2.92 -23.69
CA HIS A 182 -9.30 3.07 -22.24
C HIS A 182 -8.83 4.47 -21.86
N ARG A 183 -9.37 5.00 -20.76
CA ARG A 183 -8.97 6.31 -20.28
C ARG A 183 -7.76 6.17 -19.39
N ARG A 184 -6.68 6.90 -19.72
CA ARG A 184 -5.45 6.97 -18.92
C ARG A 184 -5.13 8.41 -18.58
N LEU A 185 -4.92 8.69 -17.30
CA LEU A 185 -4.54 10.00 -16.79
C LEU A 185 -3.37 9.86 -15.85
N ARG A 186 -2.22 10.39 -16.29
CA ARG A 186 -0.98 10.39 -15.55
C ARG A 186 -0.75 11.74 -14.90
N TYR A 187 -0.36 11.72 -13.64
CA TYR A 187 0.12 12.88 -12.89
C TYR A 187 1.59 12.67 -12.57
N ASP A 188 2.44 13.65 -12.91
CA ASP A 188 3.85 13.66 -12.55
C ASP A 188 4.15 14.87 -11.66
N ARG A 189 4.91 14.67 -10.59
CA ARG A 189 5.34 15.72 -9.68
C ARG A 189 6.68 16.28 -10.15
N ARG A 190 6.73 17.57 -10.48
CA ARG A 190 7.95 18.29 -10.90
C ARG A 190 8.05 19.61 -10.14
N ALA A 191 9.20 19.88 -9.55
CA ALA A 191 9.47 21.10 -8.79
C ALA A 191 8.38 21.47 -7.75
N GLY A 192 7.78 20.46 -7.11
CA GLY A 192 6.72 20.65 -6.10
C GLY A 192 5.30 20.79 -6.65
N SER A 193 5.11 20.86 -7.96
CA SER A 193 3.81 20.96 -8.62
C SER A 193 3.45 19.68 -9.37
N TRP A 194 2.16 19.43 -9.53
CA TRP A 194 1.64 18.32 -10.33
C TRP A 194 1.29 18.78 -11.74
N SER A 195 1.68 18.01 -12.75
CA SER A 195 1.20 18.14 -14.13
C SER A 195 0.38 16.91 -14.49
N ALA A 196 -0.72 17.08 -15.22
CA ALA A 196 -1.59 15.99 -15.64
C ALA A 196 -1.56 15.81 -17.18
N THR A 197 -1.41 14.56 -17.64
CA THR A 197 -1.29 14.20 -19.06
C THR A 197 -2.19 13.00 -19.35
N ARG A 198 -2.97 13.07 -20.44
CA ARG A 198 -3.68 11.89 -20.94
C ARG A 198 -2.72 11.01 -21.74
N LEU A 199 -2.79 9.70 -21.53
CA LEU A 199 -2.00 8.73 -22.28
C LEU A 199 -2.89 8.01 -23.30
N GLN A 200 -2.28 7.55 -24.40
CA GLN A 200 -2.92 6.57 -25.28
C GLN A 200 -3.11 5.25 -24.50
N PRO A 201 -4.20 4.50 -24.76
CA PRO A 201 -4.48 3.24 -24.07
C PRO A 201 -3.31 2.26 -24.17
#